data_AF-A0A8T5VKA9-F1
#
_entry.id   AF-A0A8T5VKA9-F1
#
_cell.length_a   1.000
_cell.length_b   1.000
_cell.length_c   1.000
_cell.angle_alpha   90.00
_cell.angle_beta   90.00
_cell.angle_gamma   90.00
#
_symmetry.space_group_name_H-M   'P 1'
#
loop_
_entity.id
_entity.type
_entity.pdbx_description
1 polymer ?
#
loop_
_entity_poly.entity_id
_entity_poly.type
_entity_poly.pdbx_seq_one_letter_code
_entity_poly.pdbx_strand_id
1 'polypeptide(L)'
;MRFTVKAKLAIAFGVVLLLSMAAGGLAYVKLSEMIDTADSLVSRANRMDRAAEIEKGILLQVRAEKNLILAPEGEADRFIAEIAKQRETLSKLKEEIQAAASPEGKKLMENFGVAYARMNAVQDDALKTARTDKAKAAERSMTEVRKAVAEAMEAANVYVTNVKKNMAAQAAQAHEDGNRAQLLLISAVLASLVIGLIAAIWISLSISRGLGRAVGLAGAVADGDLSQSIKVTSNDEIGDLVTSLNSMVEKLKQIVAEALTAAQNVSAGSQELSASAEQLSQGATEQASSAEEASSSMEEMASNVKQNADNANQTEKIAAQSAKDAEASGVAVGRAVNAMQTIAEKITIVQEIARQTDLLALNAAVEAARAGEHGKGFAVVASEVRKLAERSQAAAADIGTLSTETVKVAREAGDMLSKLVPDIKKTAELVQEITAACREQDVGSAQINQAIQQLDKVGQQNASASEQVSSTSEELASQAEQLQSTISFFRIEHAGRGEAAAPAPIDRAVTQLRAKAAHMAAADRGVKKPAPARKPARAMKVANGGGFAFDMQDGEDDRDAEFQR
;
A
#
# COMPACT_ATOMS: atom_id res chain seq x y z
N MET A 1 39.96 -17.12 2.43
CA MET A 1 39.02 -18.21 2.76
C MET A 1 38.06 -17.72 3.84
N ARG A 2 36.77 -17.95 3.67
CA ARG A 2 35.73 -17.54 4.61
C ARG A 2 35.72 -18.52 5.80
N PHE A 3 35.97 -18.04 7.01
CA PHE A 3 35.99 -18.88 8.23
C PHE A 3 34.56 -19.11 8.70
N THR A 4 33.86 -20.04 8.03
CA THR A 4 32.51 -20.46 8.41
C THR A 4 32.47 -20.99 9.83
N VAL A 5 31.29 -20.98 10.45
CA VAL A 5 31.06 -21.63 11.75
C VAL A 5 31.47 -23.10 11.68
N LYS A 6 31.18 -23.77 10.56
CA LYS A 6 31.64 -25.14 10.29
C LYS A 6 33.17 -25.26 10.29
N ALA A 7 33.88 -24.36 9.61
CA ALA A 7 35.35 -24.36 9.57
C ALA A 7 35.96 -24.10 10.97
N LYS A 8 35.39 -23.16 11.73
CA LYS A 8 35.83 -22.87 13.11
C LYS A 8 35.69 -24.10 14.02
N LEU A 9 34.54 -24.79 13.96
CA LEU A 9 34.30 -26.02 14.71
C LEU A 9 35.24 -27.15 14.25
N ALA A 10 35.38 -27.36 12.94
CA ALA A 10 36.25 -28.40 12.39
C ALA A 10 37.71 -28.21 12.80
N ILE A 11 38.21 -26.98 12.82
CA ILE A 11 39.58 -26.68 13.26
C ILE A 11 39.73 -26.91 14.77
N ALA A 12 38.79 -26.41 15.59
CA ALA A 12 38.85 -26.58 17.04
C ALA A 12 38.82 -28.06 17.45
N PHE A 13 37.87 -28.85 16.91
CA PHE A 13 37.80 -30.28 17.18
C PHE A 13 38.97 -31.04 16.56
N GLY A 14 39.40 -30.67 15.35
CA GLY A 14 40.53 -31.30 14.67
C GLY A 14 41.83 -31.17 15.47
N VAL A 15 42.12 -29.99 16.02
CA VAL A 15 43.31 -29.76 16.87
C VAL A 15 43.24 -30.61 18.14
N VAL A 16 42.09 -30.64 18.82
CA VAL A 16 41.91 -31.43 20.05
C VAL A 16 42.07 -32.94 19.78
N LEU A 17 41.49 -33.44 18.68
CA LEU A 17 41.60 -34.84 18.27
C LEU A 17 43.05 -35.21 17.92
N LEU A 18 43.75 -34.36 17.16
CA LEU A 18 45.17 -34.60 16.82
C LEU A 18 46.07 -34.62 18.06
N LEU A 19 45.87 -33.70 19.00
CA LEU A 19 46.60 -33.69 20.26
C LEU A 19 46.30 -34.93 21.12
N SER A 20 45.04 -35.37 21.14
CA SER A 20 44.63 -36.58 21.86
C SER A 20 45.25 -37.84 21.24
N MET A 21 45.29 -37.93 19.90
CA MET A 21 45.96 -39.02 19.20
C MET A 21 47.47 -39.02 19.47
N ALA A 22 48.12 -37.86 19.46
CA ALA A 22 49.55 -37.74 19.77
C ALA A 22 49.86 -38.18 21.21
N ALA A 23 49.03 -37.75 22.18
CA ALA A 23 49.16 -38.17 23.58
C ALA A 23 48.93 -39.69 23.75
N GLY A 24 47.91 -40.25 23.09
CA GLY A 24 47.65 -41.69 23.09
C GLY A 24 48.79 -42.50 22.46
N GLY A 25 49.34 -42.03 21.33
CA GLY A 25 50.49 -42.65 20.68
C GLY A 25 51.74 -42.62 21.56
N LEU A 26 52.03 -41.48 22.20
CA LEU A 26 53.13 -41.38 23.16
C LEU A 26 52.96 -42.32 24.36
N ALA A 27 51.73 -42.41 24.90
CA ALA A 27 51.41 -43.32 25.99
C ALA A 27 51.64 -44.78 25.59
N TYR A 28 51.23 -45.16 24.38
CA TYR A 28 51.44 -46.49 23.85
C TYR A 28 52.93 -46.84 23.75
N VAL A 29 53.75 -45.95 23.18
CA VAL A 29 55.20 -46.16 23.04
C VAL A 29 55.87 -46.30 24.41
N LYS A 30 55.56 -45.42 25.37
CA LYS A 30 56.15 -45.49 26.72
C LYS A 30 55.69 -46.69 27.53
N LEU A 31 54.45 -47.14 27.35
CA LEU A 31 53.97 -48.37 27.97
C LEU A 31 54.71 -49.60 27.41
N SER A 32 54.97 -49.63 26.10
CA SER A 32 55.75 -50.70 25.47
C SER A 32 57.18 -50.75 26.01
N GLU A 33 57.88 -49.61 26.10
CA GLU A 33 59.24 -49.53 26.69
C GLU A 33 59.27 -50.03 28.15
N MET A 34 58.20 -49.75 28.92
CA MET A 34 58.09 -50.19 30.32
C MET A 34 57.91 -51.71 30.42
N ILE A 35 57.12 -52.32 29.53
CA ILE A 35 56.95 -53.77 29.43
C ILE A 35 58.29 -54.43 29.08
N ASP A 36 58.99 -53.93 28.06
CA ASP A 36 60.30 -54.46 27.65
C ASP A 36 61.33 -54.38 28.79
N THR A 37 61.30 -53.29 29.56
CA THR A 37 62.16 -53.11 30.73
C THR A 37 61.82 -54.12 31.83
N ALA A 38 60.54 -54.35 32.10
CA ALA A 38 60.08 -55.34 33.08
C ALA A 38 60.52 -56.76 32.68
N ASP A 39 60.35 -57.15 31.42
CA ASP A 39 60.82 -58.45 30.90
C ASP A 39 62.34 -58.60 31.04
N SER A 40 63.09 -57.53 30.77
CA SER A 40 64.54 -57.53 30.94
C SER A 40 64.95 -57.73 32.41
N LEU A 41 64.23 -57.13 33.37
CA LEU A 41 64.47 -57.30 34.81
C LEU A 41 64.15 -58.73 35.27
N VAL A 42 63.06 -59.32 34.80
CA VAL A 42 62.71 -60.74 35.07
C VAL A 42 63.81 -61.67 34.56
N SER A 43 64.32 -61.44 33.35
CA SER A 43 65.45 -62.21 32.79
C SER A 43 66.73 -62.07 33.61
N ARG A 44 67.01 -60.88 34.19
CA ARG A 44 68.14 -60.69 35.12
C ARG A 44 67.93 -61.43 36.45
N ALA A 45 66.72 -61.38 37.00
CA ALA A 45 66.36 -62.09 38.23
C ALA A 45 66.59 -63.61 38.10
N ASN A 46 66.10 -64.19 36.99
CA ASN A 46 66.31 -65.61 36.70
C ASN A 46 67.79 -66.02 36.64
N ARG A 47 68.68 -65.14 36.13
CA ARG A 47 70.13 -65.39 36.14
C ARG A 47 70.73 -65.30 37.53
N MET A 48 70.24 -64.38 38.36
CA MET A 48 70.65 -64.27 39.76
C MET A 48 70.26 -65.54 40.54
N ASP A 49 69.05 -66.05 40.36
CA ASP A 49 68.58 -67.28 40.99
C ASP A 49 69.44 -68.49 40.58
N ARG A 50 69.75 -68.63 39.29
CA ARG A 50 70.67 -69.69 38.80
C ARG A 50 72.09 -69.53 39.37
N ALA A 51 72.58 -68.30 39.55
CA ALA A 51 73.87 -68.08 40.19
C ALA A 51 73.85 -68.44 41.69
N ALA A 52 72.74 -68.22 42.39
CA ALA A 52 72.56 -68.72 43.76
C ALA A 52 72.51 -70.27 43.81
N GLU A 53 71.97 -70.93 42.78
CA GLU A 53 72.05 -72.39 42.65
C GLU A 53 73.50 -72.89 42.47
N ILE A 54 74.38 -72.10 41.84
CA ILE A 54 75.82 -72.42 41.76
C ILE A 54 76.45 -72.46 43.15
N GLU A 55 76.19 -71.45 43.98
CA GLU A 55 76.71 -71.42 45.36
C GLU A 55 76.21 -72.65 46.16
N LYS A 56 74.92 -72.98 46.02
CA LYS A 56 74.33 -74.18 46.63
C LYS A 56 74.98 -75.46 46.12
N GLY A 57 75.22 -75.58 44.81
CA GLY A 57 75.83 -76.74 44.19
C GLY A 57 77.27 -76.97 44.66
N ILE A 58 78.06 -75.90 44.81
CA ILE A 58 79.43 -75.98 45.38
C ILE A 58 79.39 -76.54 46.81
N LEU A 59 78.46 -76.05 47.64
CA LEU A 59 78.31 -76.56 49.01
C LEU A 59 77.89 -78.04 49.04
N LEU A 60 77.03 -78.48 48.12
CA LEU A 60 76.65 -79.89 47.99
C LEU A 60 77.82 -80.75 47.50
N GLN A 61 78.62 -80.25 46.56
CA GLN A 61 79.81 -80.93 46.05
C GLN A 61 80.87 -81.13 47.16
N VAL A 62 81.13 -80.09 47.96
CA VAL A 62 82.04 -80.16 49.11
C VAL A 62 81.47 -81.06 50.21
N ARG A 63 80.15 -81.07 50.41
CA ARG A 63 79.50 -82.01 51.33
C ARG A 63 79.73 -83.46 50.90
N ALA A 64 79.56 -83.78 49.62
CA ALA A 64 79.79 -85.12 49.09
C ALA A 64 81.26 -85.54 49.25
N GLU A 65 82.22 -84.63 49.03
CA GLU A 65 83.63 -84.87 49.33
C GLU A 65 83.87 -85.16 50.81
N LYS A 66 83.32 -84.34 51.73
CA LYS A 66 83.46 -84.58 53.17
C LYS A 66 82.84 -85.90 53.59
N ASN A 67 81.69 -86.24 53.03
CA ASN A 67 81.04 -87.53 53.27
C ASN A 67 81.92 -88.68 52.78
N LEU A 68 82.58 -88.56 51.62
CA LEU A 68 83.53 -89.56 51.13
C LEU A 68 84.70 -89.78 52.11
N ILE A 69 85.28 -88.69 52.62
CA ILE A 69 86.42 -88.76 53.57
C ILE A 69 86.01 -89.46 54.87
N LEU A 70 84.77 -89.26 55.32
CA LEU A 70 84.23 -89.80 56.57
C LEU A 70 83.52 -91.15 56.44
N ALA A 71 83.26 -91.64 55.21
CA ALA A 71 82.45 -92.83 54.97
C ALA A 71 83.16 -94.14 55.36
N PRO A 72 82.42 -95.21 55.71
CA PRO A 72 82.94 -96.58 55.87
C PRO A 72 83.51 -97.14 54.54
N GLU A 73 84.33 -98.19 54.60
CA GLU A 73 84.85 -98.86 53.40
C GLU A 73 83.71 -99.46 52.55
N GLY A 74 83.69 -99.16 51.24
CA GLY A 74 82.68 -99.66 50.28
C GLY A 74 81.69 -98.63 49.71
N GLU A 75 81.56 -97.43 50.30
CA GLU A 75 80.62 -96.40 49.84
C GLU A 75 81.24 -95.29 48.97
N ALA A 76 82.52 -95.41 48.64
CA ALA A 76 83.29 -94.35 47.99
C ALA A 76 82.74 -93.94 46.62
N ASP A 77 82.33 -94.92 45.81
CA ASP A 77 81.87 -94.68 44.44
C ASP A 77 80.54 -93.91 44.39
N ARG A 78 79.68 -94.05 45.42
CA ARG A 78 78.43 -93.28 45.53
C ARG A 78 78.71 -91.79 45.63
N PHE A 79 79.59 -91.39 46.54
CA PHE A 79 79.91 -89.97 46.75
C PHE A 79 80.73 -89.40 45.59
N ILE A 80 81.58 -90.19 44.96
CA ILE A 80 82.27 -89.78 43.72
C ILE A 80 81.25 -89.53 42.59
N ALA A 81 80.23 -90.38 42.44
CA ALA A 81 79.15 -90.15 41.49
C ALA A 81 78.31 -88.90 41.82
N GLU A 82 78.04 -88.62 43.10
CA GLU A 82 77.38 -87.38 43.54
C GLU A 82 78.21 -86.14 43.20
N ILE A 83 79.52 -86.17 43.42
CA ILE A 83 80.44 -85.09 43.04
C ILE A 83 80.41 -84.87 41.53
N ALA A 84 80.50 -85.95 40.73
CA ALA A 84 80.44 -85.85 39.27
C ALA A 84 79.12 -85.25 38.77
N LYS A 85 78.00 -85.66 39.37
CA LYS A 85 76.67 -85.11 39.06
C LYS A 85 76.56 -83.62 39.41
N GLN A 86 77.11 -83.19 40.54
CA GLN A 86 77.14 -81.77 40.88
C GLN A 86 78.05 -80.98 39.95
N ARG A 87 79.19 -81.55 39.54
CA ARG A 87 80.08 -80.92 38.56
C ARG A 87 79.40 -80.70 37.22
N GLU A 88 78.67 -81.69 36.72
CA GLU A 88 77.89 -81.57 35.49
C GLU A 88 76.81 -80.48 35.62
N THR A 89 76.06 -80.49 36.73
CA THR A 89 75.01 -79.50 37.01
C THR A 89 75.56 -78.08 37.05
N LEU A 90 76.68 -77.88 37.75
CA LEU A 90 77.36 -76.59 37.86
C LEU A 90 77.94 -76.12 36.53
N SER A 91 78.44 -77.04 35.69
CA SER A 91 78.89 -76.72 34.33
C SER A 91 77.74 -76.22 33.47
N LYS A 92 76.58 -76.92 33.49
CA LYS A 92 75.38 -76.51 32.75
C LYS A 92 74.87 -75.14 33.20
N LEU A 93 74.74 -74.93 34.51
CA LEU A 93 74.31 -73.63 35.06
C LEU A 93 75.26 -72.50 34.65
N LYS A 94 76.57 -72.73 34.69
CA LYS A 94 77.58 -71.76 34.23
C LYS A 94 77.36 -71.40 32.76
N GLU A 95 77.19 -72.39 31.88
CA GLU A 95 77.00 -72.17 30.44
C GLU A 95 75.70 -71.40 30.14
N GLU A 96 74.60 -71.78 30.78
CA GLU A 96 73.30 -71.10 30.63
C GLU A 96 73.38 -69.63 31.08
N ILE A 97 74.02 -69.37 32.22
CA ILE A 97 74.22 -68.01 32.71
C ILE A 97 75.13 -67.23 31.75
N GLN A 98 76.21 -67.84 31.27
CA GLN A 98 77.16 -67.21 30.36
C GLN A 98 76.54 -66.86 29.00
N ALA A 99 75.67 -67.72 28.46
CA ALA A 99 74.96 -67.48 27.20
C ALA A 99 74.09 -66.21 27.26
N ALA A 100 73.41 -66.00 28.39
CA ALA A 100 72.52 -64.88 28.62
C ALA A 100 73.18 -63.69 29.36
N ALA A 101 74.48 -63.75 29.68
CA ALA A 101 75.18 -62.71 30.44
C ALA A 101 75.57 -61.48 29.59
N SER A 102 75.65 -60.32 30.25
CA SER A 102 76.28 -59.12 29.66
C SER A 102 77.78 -59.35 29.39
N PRO A 103 78.46 -58.53 28.58
CA PRO A 103 79.91 -58.67 28.37
C PRO A 103 80.73 -58.74 29.67
N GLU A 104 80.38 -57.89 30.65
CA GLU A 104 80.97 -57.91 31.98
C GLU A 104 80.57 -59.17 32.78
N GLY A 105 79.30 -59.58 32.71
CA GLY A 105 78.83 -60.80 33.35
C GLY A 105 79.49 -62.07 32.81
N LYS A 106 79.78 -62.13 31.50
CA LYS A 106 80.53 -63.22 30.87
C LYS A 106 81.95 -63.31 31.44
N LYS A 107 82.64 -62.17 31.59
CA LYS A 107 83.97 -62.10 32.20
C LYS A 107 83.96 -62.56 33.67
N LEU A 108 82.95 -62.17 34.44
CA LEU A 108 82.80 -62.62 35.83
C LEU A 108 82.53 -64.13 35.91
N MET A 109 81.71 -64.67 35.01
CA MET A 109 81.43 -66.11 34.94
C MET A 109 82.63 -66.93 34.44
N GLU A 110 83.49 -66.32 33.61
CA GLU A 110 84.78 -66.89 33.22
C GLU A 110 85.74 -66.96 34.41
N ASN A 111 85.85 -65.88 35.20
CA ASN A 111 86.62 -65.87 36.45
C ASN A 111 86.13 -66.94 37.44
N PHE A 112 84.81 -67.07 37.59
CA PHE A 112 84.22 -68.18 38.34
C PHE A 112 84.64 -69.53 37.77
N GLY A 113 84.58 -69.70 36.45
CA GLY A 113 85.02 -70.91 35.76
C GLY A 113 86.47 -71.29 36.07
N VAL A 114 87.38 -70.32 36.11
CA VAL A 114 88.80 -70.54 36.46
C VAL A 114 88.93 -70.95 37.93
N ALA A 115 88.28 -70.23 38.85
CA ALA A 115 88.31 -70.55 40.28
C ALA A 115 87.69 -71.93 40.58
N TYR A 116 86.59 -72.27 39.89
CA TYR A 116 85.91 -73.55 40.01
C TYR A 116 86.72 -74.70 39.41
N ALA A 117 87.41 -74.50 38.30
CA ALA A 117 88.35 -75.49 37.75
C ALA A 117 89.51 -75.77 38.72
N ARG A 118 90.05 -74.72 39.37
CA ARG A 118 91.06 -74.85 40.43
C ARG A 118 90.52 -75.63 41.62
N MET A 119 89.29 -75.33 42.06
CA MET A 119 88.61 -76.06 43.12
C MET A 119 88.46 -77.55 42.79
N ASN A 120 88.04 -77.88 41.56
CA ASN A 120 87.92 -79.26 41.12
C ASN A 120 89.27 -79.98 41.10
N ALA A 121 90.34 -79.33 40.65
CA ALA A 121 91.68 -79.92 40.63
C ALA A 121 92.21 -80.24 42.04
N VAL A 122 92.08 -79.30 42.97
CA VAL A 122 92.49 -79.51 44.38
C VAL A 122 91.61 -80.56 45.06
N GLN A 123 90.30 -80.57 44.75
CA GLN A 123 89.39 -81.60 45.23
C GLN A 123 89.76 -82.97 44.67
N ASP A 124 90.10 -83.10 43.39
CA ASP A 124 90.51 -84.38 42.78
C ASP A 124 91.74 -84.97 43.48
N ASP A 125 92.70 -84.14 43.87
CA ASP A 125 93.86 -84.59 44.63
C ASP A 125 93.49 -85.00 46.07
N ALA A 126 92.52 -84.34 46.70
CA ALA A 126 91.96 -84.77 47.99
C ALA A 126 91.20 -86.10 47.86
N LEU A 127 90.42 -86.31 46.79
CA LEU A 127 89.71 -87.56 46.50
C LEU A 127 90.69 -88.72 46.23
N LYS A 128 91.77 -88.49 45.49
CA LYS A 128 92.85 -89.49 45.28
C LYS A 128 93.51 -89.85 46.61
N THR A 129 93.82 -88.86 47.44
CA THR A 129 94.43 -89.06 48.76
C THR A 129 93.49 -89.84 49.68
N ALA A 130 92.17 -89.60 49.62
CA ALA A 130 91.18 -90.29 50.45
C ALA A 130 91.11 -91.81 50.19
N ARG A 131 91.60 -92.29 49.03
CA ARG A 131 91.70 -93.72 48.71
C ARG A 131 92.87 -94.43 49.40
N THR A 132 93.89 -93.69 49.82
CA THR A 132 95.12 -94.24 50.41
C THR A 132 95.36 -93.78 51.85
N ASP A 133 94.94 -92.56 52.20
CA ASP A 133 95.10 -91.94 53.51
C ASP A 133 93.97 -90.92 53.79
N LYS A 134 92.97 -91.36 54.58
CA LYS A 134 91.82 -90.51 54.95
C LYS A 134 92.20 -89.36 55.87
N ALA A 135 93.23 -89.50 56.72
CA ALA A 135 93.64 -88.44 57.65
C ALA A 135 94.29 -87.28 56.88
N LYS A 136 95.17 -87.60 55.92
CA LYS A 136 95.80 -86.62 55.04
C LYS A 136 94.81 -85.99 54.05
N ALA A 137 93.81 -86.75 53.60
CA ALA A 137 92.72 -86.20 52.80
C ALA A 137 91.85 -85.20 53.59
N ALA A 138 91.57 -85.47 54.87
CA ALA A 138 90.85 -84.55 55.74
C ALA A 138 91.64 -83.24 55.97
N GLU A 139 92.96 -83.33 56.17
CA GLU A 139 93.84 -82.16 56.29
C GLU A 139 93.80 -81.30 55.02
N ARG A 140 93.96 -81.91 53.84
CA ARG A 140 93.86 -81.22 52.54
C ARG A 140 92.49 -80.61 52.28
N SER A 141 91.42 -81.32 52.65
CA SER A 141 90.05 -80.81 52.51
C SER A 141 89.82 -79.56 53.38
N MET A 142 90.33 -79.57 54.61
CA MET A 142 90.18 -78.46 55.56
C MET A 142 91.07 -77.25 55.26
N THR A 143 92.11 -77.42 54.45
CA THR A 143 93.08 -76.37 54.10
C THR A 143 92.96 -75.95 52.64
N GLU A 144 93.51 -76.74 51.72
CA GLU A 144 93.60 -76.41 50.29
C GLU A 144 92.23 -76.40 49.60
N VAL A 145 91.40 -77.42 49.80
CA VAL A 145 90.07 -77.47 49.18
C VAL A 145 89.19 -76.36 49.74
N ARG A 146 89.17 -76.18 51.07
CA ARG A 146 88.43 -75.08 51.71
C ARG A 146 88.83 -73.72 51.15
N LYS A 147 90.11 -73.48 50.88
CA LYS A 147 90.58 -72.22 50.27
C LYS A 147 90.08 -72.09 48.83
N ALA A 148 90.19 -73.13 48.01
CA ALA A 148 89.72 -73.10 46.63
C ALA A 148 88.19 -72.96 46.52
N VAL A 149 87.44 -73.54 47.47
CA VAL A 149 85.99 -73.34 47.61
C VAL A 149 85.67 -71.90 47.96
N ALA A 150 86.40 -71.28 48.89
CA ALA A 150 86.20 -69.87 49.22
C ALA A 150 86.47 -68.96 48.01
N GLU A 151 87.53 -69.22 47.23
CA GLU A 151 87.81 -68.49 45.98
C GLU A 151 86.69 -68.66 44.93
N ALA A 152 86.16 -69.88 44.75
CA ALA A 152 85.07 -70.15 43.83
C ALA A 152 83.73 -69.53 44.27
N MET A 153 83.42 -69.59 45.57
CA MET A 153 82.23 -68.94 46.14
C MET A 153 82.32 -67.43 46.03
N GLU A 154 83.48 -66.83 46.30
CA GLU A 154 83.65 -65.38 46.14
C GLU A 154 83.49 -64.96 44.67
N ALA A 155 84.04 -65.72 43.72
CA ALA A 155 83.85 -65.43 42.30
C ALA A 155 82.37 -65.53 41.86
N ALA A 156 81.61 -66.49 42.40
CA ALA A 156 80.16 -66.58 42.17
C ALA A 156 79.40 -65.41 42.81
N ASN A 157 79.75 -65.04 44.04
CA ASN A 157 79.16 -63.93 44.77
C ASN A 157 79.41 -62.56 44.10
N VAL A 158 80.59 -62.36 43.49
CA VAL A 158 80.89 -61.16 42.70
C VAL A 158 79.97 -61.06 41.48
N TYR A 159 79.66 -62.18 40.81
CA TYR A 159 78.67 -62.20 39.73
C TYR A 159 77.27 -61.80 40.23
N VAL A 160 76.79 -62.44 41.31
CA VAL A 160 75.49 -62.15 41.93
C VAL A 160 75.38 -60.68 42.34
N THR A 161 76.43 -60.14 42.97
CA THR A 161 76.50 -58.74 43.38
C THR A 161 76.45 -57.79 42.19
N ASN A 162 77.13 -58.11 41.08
CA ASN A 162 77.06 -57.30 39.87
C ASN A 162 75.67 -57.32 39.23
N VAL A 163 75.03 -58.49 39.16
CA VAL A 163 73.66 -58.61 38.65
C VAL A 163 72.69 -57.81 39.52
N LYS A 164 72.79 -57.92 40.85
CA LYS A 164 71.98 -57.15 41.80
C LYS A 164 72.18 -55.63 41.67
N LYS A 165 73.43 -55.17 41.55
CA LYS A 165 73.76 -53.75 41.33
C LYS A 165 73.16 -53.22 40.03
N ASN A 166 73.31 -53.96 38.94
CA ASN A 166 72.79 -53.57 37.64
C ASN A 166 71.25 -53.59 37.59
N MET A 167 70.60 -54.54 38.26
CA MET A 167 69.15 -54.56 38.42
C MET A 167 68.65 -53.36 39.23
N ALA A 168 69.32 -53.02 40.33
CA ALA A 168 68.97 -51.85 41.15
C ALA A 168 69.11 -50.53 40.35
N ALA A 169 70.20 -50.38 39.58
CA ALA A 169 70.39 -49.23 38.71
C ALA A 169 69.32 -49.14 37.60
N GLN A 170 69.00 -50.27 36.97
CA GLN A 170 67.97 -50.33 35.93
C GLN A 170 66.56 -50.08 36.49
N ALA A 171 66.25 -50.57 37.69
CA ALA A 171 64.99 -50.29 38.36
C ALA A 171 64.86 -48.80 38.74
N ALA A 172 65.93 -48.18 39.25
CA ALA A 172 65.96 -46.75 39.54
C ALA A 172 65.73 -45.90 38.27
N GLN A 173 66.40 -46.26 37.17
CA GLN A 173 66.21 -45.63 35.86
C GLN A 173 64.77 -45.79 35.36
N ALA A 174 64.19 -46.99 35.47
CA ALA A 174 62.81 -47.27 35.06
C ALA A 174 61.79 -46.43 35.86
N HIS A 175 62.03 -46.22 37.16
CA HIS A 175 61.20 -45.32 37.98
C HIS A 175 61.29 -43.86 37.51
N GLU A 176 62.49 -43.38 37.17
CA GLU A 176 62.67 -42.01 36.68
C GLU A 176 62.02 -41.80 35.31
N ASP A 177 62.22 -42.75 34.38
CA ASP A 177 61.63 -42.70 33.04
C ASP A 177 60.10 -42.83 33.10
N GLY A 178 59.57 -43.66 34.01
CA GLY A 178 58.15 -43.78 34.30
C GLY A 178 57.55 -42.46 34.81
N ASN A 179 58.21 -41.79 35.76
CA ASN A 179 57.76 -40.49 36.28
C ASN A 179 57.80 -39.40 35.21
N ARG A 180 58.85 -39.37 34.38
CA ARG A 180 58.95 -38.42 33.25
C ARG A 180 57.86 -38.69 32.21
N ALA A 181 57.58 -39.94 31.88
CA ALA A 181 56.51 -40.32 30.97
C ALA A 181 55.14 -39.88 31.51
N GLN A 182 54.86 -40.12 32.80
CA GLN A 182 53.63 -39.65 33.45
C GLN A 182 53.49 -38.13 33.38
N LEU A 183 54.55 -37.38 33.69
CA LEU A 183 54.53 -35.92 33.66
C LEU A 183 54.29 -35.39 32.23
N LEU A 184 54.94 -35.96 31.21
CA LEU A 184 54.72 -35.59 29.81
C LEU A 184 53.27 -35.87 29.38
N LEU A 185 52.72 -37.03 29.71
CA LEU A 185 51.33 -37.39 29.38
C LEU A 185 50.32 -36.47 30.07
N ILE A 186 50.50 -36.21 31.37
CA ILE A 186 49.64 -35.28 32.12
C ILE A 186 49.72 -33.88 31.51
N SER A 187 50.91 -33.40 31.17
CA SER A 187 51.08 -32.07 30.55
C SER A 187 50.42 -31.98 29.17
N ALA A 188 50.49 -33.04 28.36
CA ALA A 188 49.87 -33.08 27.03
C ALA A 188 48.34 -33.09 27.12
N VAL A 189 47.77 -33.85 28.07
CA VAL A 189 46.32 -33.88 28.33
C VAL A 189 45.84 -32.54 28.89
N LEU A 190 46.58 -31.93 29.82
CA LEU A 190 46.24 -30.60 30.34
C LEU A 190 46.29 -29.54 29.22
N ALA A 191 47.30 -29.57 28.37
CA ALA A 191 47.41 -28.64 27.25
C ALA A 191 46.23 -28.79 26.27
N SER A 192 45.85 -30.02 25.92
CA SER A 192 44.71 -30.25 25.03
C SER A 192 43.38 -29.81 25.65
N LEU A 193 43.18 -30.02 26.95
CA LEU A 193 42.02 -29.52 27.70
C LEU A 193 41.95 -28.00 27.71
N VAL A 194 43.06 -27.31 27.98
CA VAL A 194 43.11 -25.84 28.01
C VAL A 194 42.83 -25.27 26.63
N ILE A 195 43.44 -25.80 25.57
CA ILE A 195 43.18 -25.36 24.20
C ILE A 195 41.71 -25.60 23.81
N GLY A 196 41.17 -26.78 24.15
CA GLY A 196 39.77 -27.12 23.90
C GLY A 196 38.81 -26.15 24.62
N LEU A 197 39.10 -25.81 25.88
CA LEU A 197 38.29 -24.89 26.67
C LEU A 197 38.34 -23.46 26.11
N ILE A 198 39.52 -22.96 25.75
CA ILE A 198 39.68 -21.63 25.13
C ILE A 198 38.92 -21.56 23.80
N ALA A 199 39.06 -22.58 22.94
CA ALA A 199 38.36 -22.65 21.67
C ALA A 199 36.84 -22.72 21.86
N ALA A 200 36.36 -23.53 22.82
CA ALA A 200 34.95 -23.65 23.14
C ALA A 200 34.36 -22.32 23.64
N ILE A 201 35.03 -21.64 24.57
CA ILE A 201 34.59 -20.34 25.09
C ILE A 201 34.60 -19.29 23.97
N TRP A 202 35.66 -19.23 23.16
CA TRP A 202 35.77 -18.27 22.06
C TRP A 202 34.67 -18.46 21.01
N ILE A 203 34.43 -19.69 20.57
CA ILE A 203 33.36 -20.02 19.60
C ILE A 203 31.99 -19.71 20.22
N SER A 204 31.72 -20.18 21.44
CA SER A 204 30.44 -19.96 22.12
C SER A 204 30.13 -18.47 22.30
N LEU A 205 31.09 -17.67 22.74
CA LEU A 205 30.92 -16.21 22.86
C LEU A 205 30.70 -15.53 21.51
N SER A 206 31.40 -15.96 20.47
CA SER A 206 31.25 -15.38 19.13
C SER A 206 29.85 -15.63 18.54
N ILE A 207 29.36 -16.86 18.66
CA ILE A 207 28.03 -17.28 18.18
C ILE A 207 26.95 -16.62 19.03
N SER A 208 27.03 -16.73 20.35
CA SER A 208 26.01 -16.20 21.27
C SER A 208 25.84 -14.69 21.15
N ARG A 209 26.94 -13.93 21.01
CA ARG A 209 26.87 -12.47 20.82
C ARG A 209 26.28 -12.11 19.45
N GLY A 210 26.65 -12.83 18.40
CA GLY A 210 26.13 -12.58 17.06
C GLY A 210 24.64 -12.89 16.93
N LEU A 211 24.20 -14.05 17.43
CA LEU A 211 22.78 -14.40 17.49
C LEU A 211 21.99 -13.47 18.41
N GLY A 212 22.55 -13.10 19.57
CA GLY A 212 21.88 -12.19 20.51
C GLY A 212 21.55 -10.83 19.89
N ARG A 213 22.45 -10.27 19.07
CA ARG A 213 22.16 -9.05 18.30
C ARG A 213 21.06 -9.27 17.27
N ALA A 214 21.13 -10.36 16.51
CA ALA A 214 20.13 -10.69 15.50
C ALA A 214 18.72 -10.86 16.11
N VAL A 215 18.62 -11.54 17.26
CA VAL A 215 17.39 -11.66 18.05
C VAL A 215 16.94 -10.29 18.56
N GLY A 216 17.87 -9.45 19.02
CA GLY A 216 17.57 -8.08 19.44
C GLY A 216 16.95 -7.22 18.33
N LEU A 217 17.51 -7.27 17.11
CA LEU A 217 16.93 -6.55 15.96
C LEU A 217 15.58 -7.13 15.54
N ALA A 218 15.42 -8.45 15.54
CA ALA A 218 14.13 -9.07 15.28
C ALA A 218 13.08 -8.67 16.32
N GLY A 219 13.48 -8.57 17.59
CA GLY A 219 12.65 -8.04 18.69
C GLY A 219 12.27 -6.58 18.46
N ALA A 220 13.23 -5.73 18.10
CA ALA A 220 12.97 -4.32 17.77
C ALA A 220 11.95 -4.20 16.62
N VAL A 221 12.09 -5.00 15.55
CA VAL A 221 11.11 -5.04 14.45
C VAL A 221 9.73 -5.49 14.92
N ALA A 222 9.66 -6.49 15.80
CA ALA A 222 8.39 -6.96 16.37
C ALA A 222 7.72 -5.89 17.26
N ASP A 223 8.51 -5.06 17.93
CA ASP A 223 8.05 -3.90 18.72
C ASP A 223 7.78 -2.66 17.85
N GLY A 224 7.92 -2.78 16.52
CA GLY A 224 7.70 -1.70 15.56
C GLY A 224 8.89 -0.74 15.39
N ASP A 225 10.02 -0.95 16.06
CA ASP A 225 11.21 -0.12 15.90
C ASP A 225 12.05 -0.54 14.69
N LEU A 226 11.83 0.15 13.57
CA LEU A 226 12.61 -0.04 12.34
C LEU A 226 13.84 0.86 12.27
N SER A 227 14.06 1.76 13.25
CA SER A 227 15.19 2.70 13.25
C SER A 227 16.53 1.99 13.48
N GLN A 228 16.51 0.81 14.10
CA GLN A 228 17.72 0.09 14.45
C GLN A 228 18.35 -0.65 13.26
N SER A 229 19.67 -0.73 13.27
CA SER A 229 20.45 -1.58 12.37
C SER A 229 21.63 -2.19 13.11
N ILE A 230 22.07 -3.37 12.69
CA ILE A 230 23.24 -4.03 13.28
C ILE A 230 24.43 -3.87 12.35
N LYS A 231 25.54 -3.34 12.85
CA LYS A 231 26.81 -3.37 12.11
C LYS A 231 27.29 -4.81 11.92
N VAL A 232 27.56 -5.22 10.68
CA VAL A 232 28.12 -6.54 10.35
C VAL A 232 29.57 -6.60 10.83
N THR A 233 29.85 -7.42 11.85
CA THR A 233 31.21 -7.57 12.42
C THR A 233 31.86 -8.92 12.14
N SER A 234 31.17 -9.83 11.46
CA SER A 234 31.62 -11.20 11.20
C SER A 234 31.55 -11.55 9.72
N ASN A 235 32.47 -12.38 9.24
CA ASN A 235 32.52 -12.90 7.88
C ASN A 235 32.25 -14.42 7.85
N ASP A 236 31.10 -14.81 8.41
CA ASP A 236 30.60 -16.18 8.51
C ASP A 236 29.06 -16.19 8.32
N GLU A 237 28.40 -17.31 8.59
CA GLU A 237 26.95 -17.45 8.43
C GLU A 237 26.15 -16.48 9.32
N ILE A 238 26.72 -16.04 10.45
CA ILE A 238 26.08 -15.04 11.31
C ILE A 238 26.12 -13.65 10.67
N GLY A 239 27.21 -13.33 9.96
CA GLY A 239 27.30 -12.11 9.15
C GLY A 239 26.25 -12.06 8.05
N ASP A 240 26.01 -13.18 7.36
CA ASP A 240 24.99 -13.29 6.32
C ASP A 240 23.57 -13.12 6.90
N LEU A 241 23.29 -13.72 8.05
CA LEU A 241 22.02 -13.56 8.77
C LEU A 241 21.77 -12.09 9.12
N VAL A 242 22.76 -11.42 9.71
CA VAL A 242 22.66 -9.99 10.07
C VAL A 242 22.44 -9.12 8.83
N THR A 243 23.16 -9.41 7.74
CA THR A 243 23.01 -8.67 6.47
C THR A 243 21.60 -8.83 5.90
N SER A 244 21.05 -10.04 5.96
CA SER A 244 19.68 -10.33 5.51
C SER A 244 18.63 -9.63 6.39
N LEU A 245 18.83 -9.62 7.71
CA LEU A 245 17.96 -8.90 8.64
C LEU A 245 17.98 -7.38 8.41
N ASN A 246 19.16 -6.78 8.22
CA ASN A 246 19.25 -5.35 7.88
C ASN A 246 18.53 -5.05 6.57
N SER A 247 18.69 -5.90 5.55
CA SER A 247 18.00 -5.74 4.27
C SER A 247 16.49 -5.84 4.42
N MET A 248 15.99 -6.73 5.28
CA MET A 248 14.57 -6.83 5.64
C MET A 248 14.07 -5.56 6.31
N VAL A 249 14.82 -5.01 7.28
CA VAL A 249 14.45 -3.76 7.97
C VAL A 249 14.38 -2.59 6.99
N GLU A 250 15.35 -2.45 6.08
CA GLU A 250 15.33 -1.40 5.05
C GLU A 250 14.14 -1.55 4.09
N LYS A 251 13.78 -2.79 3.72
CA LYS A 251 12.59 -3.02 2.89
C LYS A 251 11.29 -2.71 3.62
N LEU A 252 11.18 -3.06 4.90
CA LEU A 252 10.03 -2.69 5.73
C LEU A 252 9.92 -1.17 5.90
N LYS A 253 11.04 -0.47 6.15
CA LYS A 253 11.09 1.00 6.17
C LYS A 253 10.55 1.61 4.89
N GLN A 254 11.01 1.11 3.74
CA GLN A 254 10.57 1.57 2.42
C GLN A 254 9.05 1.39 2.25
N ILE A 255 8.52 0.20 2.56
CA ILE A 255 7.08 -0.10 2.45
C ILE A 255 6.26 0.81 3.38
N VAL A 256 6.72 1.01 4.62
CA VAL A 256 6.07 1.90 5.60
C VAL A 256 6.04 3.34 5.09
N ALA A 257 7.14 3.85 4.53
CA ALA A 257 7.21 5.20 3.98
C ALA A 257 6.31 5.39 2.75
N GLU A 258 6.30 4.41 1.84
CA GLU A 258 5.40 4.41 0.67
C GLU A 258 3.93 4.36 1.09
N ALA A 259 3.58 3.53 2.07
CA ALA A 259 2.22 3.43 2.59
C ALA A 259 1.78 4.71 3.31
N LEU A 260 2.67 5.36 4.08
CA LEU A 260 2.38 6.65 4.71
C LEU A 260 2.11 7.74 3.67
N THR A 261 2.93 7.80 2.62
CA THR A 261 2.76 8.75 1.51
C THR A 261 1.44 8.49 0.77
N ALA A 262 1.12 7.22 0.50
CA ALA A 262 -0.14 6.84 -0.14
C ALA A 262 -1.35 7.25 0.72
N ALA A 263 -1.30 7.01 2.04
CA ALA A 263 -2.37 7.40 2.95
C ALA A 263 -2.54 8.94 3.02
N GLN A 264 -1.45 9.70 3.03
CA GLN A 264 -1.50 11.17 2.96
C GLN A 264 -2.15 11.65 1.66
N ASN A 265 -1.79 11.05 0.53
CA ASN A 265 -2.41 11.39 -0.76
C ASN A 265 -3.90 11.06 -0.81
N VAL A 266 -4.33 9.92 -0.25
CA VAL A 266 -5.75 9.56 -0.15
C VAL A 266 -6.49 10.55 0.75
N SER A 267 -5.93 10.92 1.91
CA SER A 267 -6.53 11.91 2.81
C SER A 267 -6.69 13.27 2.12
N ALA A 268 -5.63 13.79 1.48
CA ALA A 268 -5.67 15.05 0.77
C ALA A 268 -6.65 15.03 -0.42
N GLY A 269 -6.62 13.97 -1.24
CA GLY A 269 -7.54 13.82 -2.37
C GLY A 269 -9.00 13.68 -1.93
N SER A 270 -9.25 13.05 -0.80
CA SER A 270 -10.60 12.96 -0.23
C SER A 270 -11.11 14.32 0.26
N GLN A 271 -10.27 15.13 0.88
CA GLN A 271 -10.64 16.50 1.27
C GLN A 271 -10.96 17.39 0.05
N GLU A 272 -10.19 17.25 -1.04
CA GLU A 272 -10.45 17.95 -2.29
C GLU A 272 -11.76 17.49 -2.95
N LEU A 273 -12.03 16.17 -2.92
CA LEU A 273 -13.26 15.59 -3.45
C LEU A 273 -14.49 16.04 -2.66
N SER A 274 -14.39 16.08 -1.32
CA SER A 274 -15.44 16.62 -0.45
C SER A 274 -15.74 18.09 -0.75
N ALA A 275 -14.70 18.94 -0.88
CA ALA A 275 -14.87 20.35 -1.25
C ALA A 275 -15.52 20.51 -2.65
N SER A 276 -15.13 19.66 -3.61
CA SER A 276 -15.71 19.66 -4.95
C SER A 276 -17.18 19.23 -4.94
N ALA A 277 -17.53 18.26 -4.09
CA ALA A 277 -18.90 17.80 -3.90
C ALA A 277 -19.77 18.87 -3.25
N GLU A 278 -19.28 19.58 -2.23
CA GLU A 278 -19.97 20.75 -1.67
C GLU A 278 -20.26 21.81 -2.73
N GLN A 279 -19.26 22.15 -3.56
CA GLN A 279 -19.42 23.11 -4.64
C GLN A 279 -20.44 22.64 -5.69
N LEU A 280 -20.44 21.35 -6.04
CA LEU A 280 -21.41 20.77 -6.97
C LEU A 280 -22.82 20.76 -6.38
N SER A 281 -22.97 20.47 -5.08
CA SER A 281 -24.25 20.54 -4.37
C SER A 281 -24.82 21.96 -4.37
N GLN A 282 -23.98 22.95 -4.12
CA GLN A 282 -24.37 24.36 -4.20
C GLN A 282 -24.79 24.75 -5.63
N GLY A 283 -24.01 24.39 -6.64
CA GLY A 283 -24.36 24.63 -8.04
C GLY A 283 -25.65 23.93 -8.47
N ALA A 284 -25.90 22.72 -7.98
CA ALA A 284 -27.15 21.99 -8.23
C ALA A 284 -28.37 22.71 -7.59
N THR A 285 -28.19 23.31 -6.41
CA THR A 285 -29.24 24.10 -5.74
C THR A 285 -29.54 25.39 -6.49
N GLU A 286 -28.50 26.10 -6.96
CA GLU A 286 -28.66 27.29 -7.82
C GLU A 286 -29.34 26.95 -9.14
N GLN A 287 -29.00 25.79 -9.73
CA GLN A 287 -29.60 25.30 -10.96
C GLN A 287 -31.08 24.93 -10.76
N ALA A 288 -31.44 24.32 -9.63
CA ALA A 288 -32.84 24.05 -9.27
C ALA A 288 -33.65 25.35 -9.15
N SER A 289 -33.12 26.36 -8.44
CA SER A 289 -33.77 27.67 -8.34
C SER A 289 -33.94 28.35 -9.70
N SER A 290 -32.94 28.26 -10.57
CA SER A 290 -33.01 28.82 -11.93
C SER A 290 -34.04 28.07 -12.80
N ALA A 291 -34.16 26.76 -12.62
CA ALA A 291 -35.16 25.94 -13.30
C ALA A 291 -36.59 26.28 -12.83
N GLU A 292 -36.80 26.52 -11.52
CA GLU A 292 -38.10 26.98 -10.99
C GLU A 292 -38.49 28.34 -11.57
N GLU A 293 -37.58 29.31 -11.62
CA GLU A 293 -37.83 30.64 -12.19
C GLU A 293 -38.13 30.57 -13.69
N ALA A 294 -37.36 29.77 -14.43
CA ALA A 294 -37.60 29.53 -15.85
C ALA A 294 -38.95 28.84 -16.09
N SER A 295 -39.34 27.87 -15.25
CA SER A 295 -40.63 27.19 -15.35
C SER A 295 -41.78 28.17 -15.12
N SER A 296 -41.71 29.02 -14.09
CA SER A 296 -42.70 30.08 -13.85
C SER A 296 -42.82 31.04 -15.04
N SER A 297 -41.68 31.43 -15.62
CA SER A 297 -41.65 32.31 -16.81
C SER A 297 -42.28 31.64 -18.03
N MET A 298 -42.09 30.33 -18.19
CA MET A 298 -42.71 29.54 -19.25
C MET A 298 -44.21 29.34 -19.06
N GLU A 299 -44.69 29.20 -17.82
CA GLU A 299 -46.13 29.15 -17.51
C GLU A 299 -46.81 30.49 -17.82
N GLU A 300 -46.18 31.61 -17.45
CA GLU A 300 -46.67 32.94 -17.81
C GLU A 300 -46.67 33.14 -19.33
N MET A 301 -45.62 32.70 -20.02
CA MET A 301 -45.54 32.75 -21.48
C MET A 301 -46.66 31.93 -22.15
N ALA A 302 -46.91 30.71 -21.69
CA ALA A 302 -48.00 29.88 -22.21
C ALA A 302 -49.36 30.56 -22.01
N SER A 303 -49.59 31.19 -20.84
CA SER A 303 -50.80 31.98 -20.58
C SER A 303 -50.94 33.15 -21.57
N ASN A 304 -49.87 33.91 -21.80
CA ASN A 304 -49.87 35.04 -22.73
C ASN A 304 -50.09 34.60 -24.18
N VAL A 305 -49.48 33.50 -24.60
CA VAL A 305 -49.67 32.90 -25.94
C VAL A 305 -51.13 32.47 -26.12
N LYS A 306 -51.73 31.84 -25.11
CA LYS A 306 -53.14 31.44 -25.13
C LYS A 306 -54.07 32.65 -25.22
N GLN A 307 -53.82 33.68 -24.42
CA GLN A 307 -54.58 34.93 -24.48
C GLN A 307 -54.45 35.62 -25.84
N ASN A 308 -53.26 35.63 -26.45
CA ASN A 308 -53.05 36.17 -27.79
C ASN A 308 -53.80 35.37 -28.85
N ALA A 309 -53.84 34.04 -28.76
CA ALA A 309 -54.63 33.20 -29.64
C ALA A 309 -56.14 33.48 -29.52
N ASP A 310 -56.65 33.71 -28.32
CA ASP A 310 -58.06 34.05 -28.08
C ASP A 310 -58.40 35.45 -28.64
N ASN A 311 -57.53 36.44 -28.40
CA ASN A 311 -57.66 37.79 -28.96
C ASN A 311 -57.62 37.77 -30.49
N ALA A 312 -56.73 36.98 -31.08
CA ALA A 312 -56.65 36.80 -32.54
C ALA A 312 -57.94 36.17 -33.07
N ASN A 313 -58.43 35.07 -32.49
CA ASN A 313 -59.71 34.46 -32.89
C ASN A 313 -60.90 35.44 -32.78
N GLN A 314 -60.94 36.27 -31.73
CA GLN A 314 -61.99 37.27 -31.59
C GLN A 314 -61.87 38.37 -32.66
N THR A 315 -60.65 38.82 -32.94
CA THR A 315 -60.37 39.83 -33.97
C THR A 315 -60.69 39.32 -35.38
N GLU A 316 -60.39 38.07 -35.68
CA GLU A 316 -60.76 37.41 -36.94
C GLU A 316 -62.28 37.41 -37.14
N LYS A 317 -63.05 37.03 -36.12
CA LYS A 317 -64.52 37.07 -36.16
C LYS A 317 -65.06 38.48 -36.40
N ILE A 318 -64.51 39.48 -35.72
CA ILE A 318 -64.91 40.88 -35.89
C ILE A 318 -64.59 41.35 -37.31
N ALA A 319 -63.39 41.05 -37.83
CA ALA A 319 -62.99 41.41 -39.18
C ALA A 319 -63.89 40.72 -40.23
N ALA A 320 -64.12 39.42 -40.10
CA ALA A 320 -65.01 38.67 -41.00
C ALA A 320 -66.44 39.23 -41.00
N GLN A 321 -66.98 39.56 -39.83
CA GLN A 321 -68.29 40.20 -39.72
C GLN A 321 -68.30 41.61 -40.31
N SER A 322 -67.26 42.41 -40.07
CA SER A 322 -67.12 43.76 -40.63
C SER A 322 -67.03 43.74 -42.16
N ALA A 323 -66.35 42.75 -42.74
CA ALA A 323 -66.31 42.56 -44.19
C ALA A 323 -67.71 42.27 -44.76
N LYS A 324 -68.50 41.45 -44.07
CA LYS A 324 -69.88 41.13 -44.44
C LYS A 324 -70.81 42.35 -44.34
N ASP A 325 -70.68 43.14 -43.28
CA ASP A 325 -71.47 44.35 -43.07
C ASP A 325 -71.10 45.46 -44.08
N ALA A 326 -69.81 45.59 -44.41
CA ALA A 326 -69.33 46.48 -45.46
C ALA A 326 -69.83 46.04 -46.86
N GLU A 327 -69.87 44.74 -47.15
CA GLU A 327 -70.45 44.19 -48.37
C GLU A 327 -71.96 44.49 -48.48
N ALA A 328 -72.71 44.26 -47.40
CA ALA A 328 -74.13 44.61 -47.33
C ALA A 328 -74.37 46.11 -47.50
N SER A 329 -73.52 46.95 -46.90
CA SER A 329 -73.54 48.40 -47.07
C SER A 329 -73.26 48.81 -48.51
N GLY A 330 -72.31 48.16 -49.19
CA GLY A 330 -72.01 48.36 -50.60
C GLY A 330 -73.22 48.06 -51.49
N VAL A 331 -73.95 46.97 -51.22
CA VAL A 331 -75.20 46.63 -51.93
C VAL A 331 -76.30 47.67 -51.66
N ALA A 332 -76.42 48.18 -50.44
CA ALA A 332 -77.40 49.23 -50.12
C ALA A 332 -77.07 50.55 -50.83
N VAL A 333 -75.81 50.97 -50.84
CA VAL A 333 -75.34 52.15 -51.59
C VAL A 333 -75.58 51.98 -53.08
N GLY A 334 -75.29 50.80 -53.65
CA GLY A 334 -75.57 50.49 -55.05
C GLY A 334 -77.06 50.60 -55.40
N ARG A 335 -77.95 50.12 -54.51
CA ARG A 335 -79.41 50.33 -54.67
C ARG A 335 -79.80 51.81 -54.60
N ALA A 336 -79.19 52.59 -53.70
CA ALA A 336 -79.43 54.02 -53.59
C ALA A 336 -78.97 54.79 -54.84
N VAL A 337 -77.81 54.44 -55.43
CA VAL A 337 -77.33 54.99 -56.71
C VAL A 337 -78.35 54.75 -57.82
N ASN A 338 -78.82 53.51 -57.97
CA ASN A 338 -79.82 53.16 -58.99
C ASN A 338 -81.15 53.93 -58.80
N ALA A 339 -81.60 54.07 -57.55
CA ALA A 339 -82.81 54.83 -57.23
C ALA A 339 -82.64 56.32 -57.57
N MET A 340 -81.49 56.92 -57.21
CA MET A 340 -81.20 58.32 -57.54
C MET A 340 -81.04 58.56 -59.04
N GLN A 341 -80.49 57.61 -59.78
CA GLN A 341 -80.42 57.68 -61.24
C GLN A 341 -81.82 57.64 -61.86
N THR A 342 -82.70 56.77 -61.35
CA THR A 342 -84.12 56.74 -61.74
C THR A 342 -84.81 58.07 -61.43
N ILE A 343 -84.54 58.67 -60.26
CA ILE A 343 -85.08 59.99 -59.89
C ILE A 343 -84.61 61.05 -60.88
N ALA A 344 -83.31 61.11 -61.20
CA ALA A 344 -82.76 62.06 -62.16
C ALA A 344 -83.41 61.93 -63.55
N GLU A 345 -83.64 60.69 -64.02
CA GLU A 345 -84.37 60.42 -65.27
C GLU A 345 -85.83 60.91 -65.21
N LYS A 346 -86.56 60.59 -64.13
CA LYS A 346 -87.95 61.06 -63.96
C LYS A 346 -88.04 62.57 -63.87
N ILE A 347 -87.07 63.22 -63.22
CA ILE A 347 -87.01 64.67 -63.10
C ILE A 347 -86.71 65.33 -64.45
N THR A 348 -85.90 64.72 -65.30
CA THR A 348 -85.70 65.17 -66.69
C THR A 348 -87.02 65.15 -67.47
N ILE A 349 -87.85 64.12 -67.27
CA ILE A 349 -89.21 64.06 -67.85
C ILE A 349 -90.10 65.18 -67.29
N VAL A 350 -90.04 65.46 -65.98
CA VAL A 350 -90.81 66.54 -65.34
C VAL A 350 -90.38 67.91 -65.88
N GLN A 351 -89.07 68.15 -66.09
CA GLN A 351 -88.57 69.38 -66.72
C GLN A 351 -89.13 69.55 -68.14
N GLU A 352 -89.18 68.46 -68.92
CA GLU A 352 -89.74 68.48 -70.27
C GLU A 352 -91.25 68.72 -70.28
N ILE A 353 -92.00 68.11 -69.34
CA ILE A 353 -93.44 68.39 -69.16
C ILE A 353 -93.65 69.86 -68.78
N ALA A 354 -92.86 70.41 -67.86
CA ALA A 354 -92.94 71.80 -67.45
C ALA A 354 -92.66 72.74 -68.65
N ARG A 355 -91.64 72.44 -69.47
CA ARG A 355 -91.35 73.17 -70.71
C ARG A 355 -92.49 73.09 -71.73
N GLN A 356 -93.08 71.92 -71.92
CA GLN A 356 -94.25 71.75 -72.80
C GLN A 356 -95.47 72.52 -72.27
N THR A 357 -95.67 72.53 -70.95
CA THR A 357 -96.75 73.27 -70.28
C THR A 357 -96.56 74.78 -70.41
N ASP A 358 -95.32 75.26 -70.28
CA ASP A 358 -94.95 76.66 -70.52
C ASP A 358 -95.26 77.09 -71.96
N LEU A 359 -94.91 76.25 -72.95
CA LEU A 359 -95.24 76.47 -74.36
C LEU A 359 -96.75 76.44 -74.64
N LEU A 360 -97.49 75.52 -74.02
CA LEU A 360 -98.96 75.46 -74.12
C LEU A 360 -99.61 76.70 -73.50
N ALA A 361 -99.12 77.15 -72.35
CA ALA A 361 -99.59 78.35 -71.66
C ALA A 361 -99.28 79.61 -72.47
N LEU A 362 -98.11 79.69 -73.10
CA LEU A 362 -97.75 80.75 -74.03
C LEU A 362 -98.70 80.80 -75.23
N ASN A 363 -98.98 79.65 -75.86
CA ASN A 363 -99.94 79.55 -76.95
C ASN A 363 -101.36 79.96 -76.52
N ALA A 364 -101.79 79.54 -75.33
CA ALA A 364 -103.08 79.94 -74.76
C ALA A 364 -103.15 81.44 -74.46
N ALA A 365 -102.06 82.04 -73.96
CA ALA A 365 -101.98 83.49 -73.72
C ALA A 365 -102.06 84.29 -75.03
N VAL A 366 -101.42 83.79 -76.11
CA VAL A 366 -101.51 84.38 -77.45
C VAL A 366 -102.94 84.31 -77.99
N GLU A 367 -103.61 83.15 -77.89
CA GLU A 367 -104.99 83.00 -78.38
C GLU A 367 -106.00 83.81 -77.54
N ALA A 368 -105.76 83.92 -76.23
CA ALA A 368 -106.54 84.78 -75.34
C ALA A 368 -106.38 86.28 -75.68
N ALA A 369 -105.17 86.72 -76.04
CA ALA A 369 -104.93 88.07 -76.55
C ALA A 369 -105.64 88.31 -77.90
N ARG A 370 -105.73 87.27 -78.74
CA ARG A 370 -106.42 87.30 -80.04
C ARG A 370 -107.94 87.39 -79.92
N ALA A 371 -108.53 86.83 -78.86
CA ALA A 371 -109.97 86.88 -78.56
C ALA A 371 -110.44 88.22 -77.93
N GLY A 372 -109.54 89.19 -77.72
CA GLY A 372 -109.87 90.55 -77.26
C GLY A 372 -110.53 90.58 -75.87
N GLU A 373 -111.62 91.34 -75.72
CA GLU A 373 -112.34 91.51 -74.44
C GLU A 373 -112.89 90.20 -73.86
N HIS A 374 -113.24 89.22 -74.71
CA HIS A 374 -113.76 87.92 -74.29
C HIS A 374 -112.67 86.96 -73.76
N GLY A 375 -111.40 87.24 -74.06
CA GLY A 375 -110.25 86.42 -73.65
C GLY A 375 -109.58 86.83 -72.34
N LYS A 376 -109.98 87.94 -71.72
CA LYS A 376 -109.30 88.51 -70.53
C LYS A 376 -109.19 87.53 -69.36
N GLY A 377 -110.24 86.76 -69.06
CA GLY A 377 -110.20 85.74 -68.01
C GLY A 377 -109.27 84.58 -68.35
N PHE A 378 -109.23 84.16 -69.62
CA PHE A 378 -108.33 83.11 -70.12
C PHE A 378 -106.86 83.55 -70.12
N ALA A 379 -106.57 84.82 -70.44
CA ALA A 379 -105.20 85.35 -70.43
C ALA A 379 -104.57 85.33 -69.02
N VAL A 380 -105.36 85.65 -67.99
CA VAL A 380 -104.91 85.57 -66.58
C VAL A 380 -104.61 84.14 -66.19
N VAL A 381 -105.49 83.18 -66.53
CA VAL A 381 -105.25 81.75 -66.26
C VAL A 381 -104.01 81.27 -67.01
N ALA A 382 -103.83 81.63 -68.28
CA ALA A 382 -102.66 81.27 -69.07
C ALA A 382 -101.35 81.82 -68.47
N SER A 383 -101.35 83.07 -67.98
CA SER A 383 -100.19 83.64 -67.28
C SER A 383 -99.88 82.92 -65.96
N GLU A 384 -100.90 82.50 -65.22
CA GLU A 384 -100.70 81.77 -63.95
C GLU A 384 -100.19 80.35 -64.20
N VAL A 385 -100.70 79.66 -65.23
CA VAL A 385 -100.19 78.35 -65.67
C VAL A 385 -98.74 78.47 -66.15
N ARG A 386 -98.40 79.52 -66.89
CA ARG A 386 -97.03 79.79 -67.34
C ARG A 386 -96.06 79.98 -66.17
N LYS A 387 -96.43 80.83 -65.21
CA LYS A 387 -95.64 81.07 -63.99
C LYS A 387 -95.48 79.80 -63.15
N LEU A 388 -96.51 78.96 -63.08
CA LEU A 388 -96.44 77.65 -62.43
C LEU A 388 -95.51 76.68 -63.17
N ALA A 389 -95.51 76.70 -64.51
CA ALA A 389 -94.64 75.89 -65.35
C ALA A 389 -93.16 76.32 -65.22
N GLU A 390 -92.85 77.61 -65.30
CA GLU A 390 -91.51 78.17 -65.06
C GLU A 390 -90.99 77.79 -63.65
N ARG A 391 -91.84 77.91 -62.62
CA ARG A 391 -91.52 77.52 -61.25
C ARG A 391 -91.32 76.01 -61.09
N SER A 392 -92.10 75.19 -61.79
CA SER A 392 -91.96 73.72 -61.78
C SER A 392 -90.68 73.29 -62.50
N GLN A 393 -90.31 73.97 -63.59
CA GLN A 393 -89.09 73.73 -64.33
C GLN A 393 -87.85 74.08 -63.48
N ALA A 394 -87.85 75.22 -62.80
CA ALA A 394 -86.77 75.61 -61.89
C ALA A 394 -86.61 74.61 -60.74
N ALA A 395 -87.70 74.21 -60.07
CA ALA A 395 -87.64 73.21 -59.01
C ALA A 395 -87.14 71.84 -59.52
N ALA A 396 -87.56 71.42 -60.72
CA ALA A 396 -87.07 70.21 -61.34
C ALA A 396 -85.59 70.31 -61.76
N ALA A 397 -85.09 71.49 -62.15
CA ALA A 397 -83.66 71.73 -62.39
C ALA A 397 -82.81 71.57 -61.12
N ASP A 398 -83.30 72.12 -60.01
CA ASP A 398 -82.64 71.99 -58.70
C ASP A 398 -82.59 70.54 -58.24
N ILE A 399 -83.71 69.81 -58.32
CA ILE A 399 -83.75 68.37 -57.97
C ILE A 399 -82.84 67.55 -58.89
N GLY A 400 -82.77 67.87 -60.19
CA GLY A 400 -81.91 67.17 -61.15
C GLY A 400 -80.42 67.35 -60.83
N THR A 401 -80.02 68.57 -60.50
CA THR A 401 -78.65 68.89 -60.07
C THR A 401 -78.31 68.15 -58.78
N LEU A 402 -79.18 68.24 -57.76
CA LEU A 402 -79.00 67.57 -56.47
C LEU A 402 -78.96 66.05 -56.62
N SER A 403 -79.79 65.47 -57.48
CA SER A 403 -79.79 64.02 -57.75
C SER A 403 -78.49 63.57 -58.41
N THR A 404 -77.96 64.36 -59.37
CA THR A 404 -76.69 64.07 -60.05
C THR A 404 -75.51 64.15 -59.07
N GLU A 405 -75.49 65.18 -58.22
CA GLU A 405 -74.48 65.32 -57.17
C GLU A 405 -74.57 64.16 -56.16
N THR A 406 -75.77 63.77 -55.76
CA THR A 406 -75.97 62.64 -54.83
C THR A 406 -75.53 61.30 -55.45
N VAL A 407 -75.78 61.08 -56.75
CA VAL A 407 -75.26 59.90 -57.48
C VAL A 407 -73.74 59.88 -57.46
N LYS A 408 -73.08 61.03 -57.68
CA LYS A 408 -71.62 61.12 -57.67
C LYS A 408 -71.04 60.74 -56.30
N VAL A 409 -71.55 61.34 -55.22
CA VAL A 409 -71.10 61.05 -53.84
C VAL A 409 -71.36 59.59 -53.45
N ALA A 410 -72.54 59.06 -53.81
CA ALA A 410 -72.87 57.67 -53.53
C ALA A 410 -71.99 56.67 -54.32
N ARG A 411 -71.58 57.02 -55.55
CA ARG A 411 -70.63 56.21 -56.33
C ARG A 411 -69.24 56.21 -55.71
N GLU A 412 -68.75 57.38 -55.29
CA GLU A 412 -67.49 57.49 -54.55
C GLU A 412 -67.51 56.66 -53.27
N ALA A 413 -68.62 56.68 -52.52
CA ALA A 413 -68.81 55.82 -51.35
C ALA A 413 -68.80 54.31 -51.70
N GLY A 414 -69.43 53.92 -52.81
CA GLY A 414 -69.41 52.55 -53.31
C GLY A 414 -68.01 52.07 -53.73
N ASP A 415 -67.22 52.94 -54.36
CA ASP A 415 -65.83 52.66 -54.75
C ASP A 415 -64.93 52.51 -53.52
N MET A 416 -65.12 53.32 -52.47
CA MET A 416 -64.43 53.17 -51.20
C MET A 416 -64.76 51.83 -50.52
N LEU A 417 -66.04 51.44 -50.48
CA LEU A 417 -66.45 50.14 -49.93
C LEU A 417 -65.89 48.96 -50.73
N SER A 418 -65.79 49.09 -52.06
CA SER A 418 -65.22 48.06 -52.94
C SER A 418 -63.74 47.80 -52.70
N LYS A 419 -63.00 48.80 -52.19
CA LYS A 419 -61.60 48.65 -51.75
C LYS A 419 -61.49 48.18 -50.30
N LEU A 420 -62.37 48.69 -49.43
CA LEU A 420 -62.37 48.39 -48.00
C LEU A 420 -62.66 46.91 -47.71
N VAL A 421 -63.61 46.28 -48.43
CA VAL A 421 -63.98 44.88 -48.19
C VAL A 421 -62.79 43.92 -48.39
N PRO A 422 -62.02 43.98 -49.50
CA PRO A 422 -60.77 43.22 -49.64
C PRO A 422 -59.76 43.44 -48.51
N ASP A 423 -59.56 44.69 -48.07
CA ASP A 423 -58.59 45.02 -47.01
C ASP A 423 -58.99 44.42 -45.65
N ILE A 424 -60.28 44.43 -45.33
CA ILE A 424 -60.80 43.79 -44.11
C ILE A 424 -60.65 42.26 -44.20
N LYS A 425 -60.91 41.65 -45.36
CA LYS A 425 -60.70 40.20 -45.56
C LYS A 425 -59.23 39.81 -45.38
N LYS A 426 -58.31 40.60 -45.95
CA LYS A 426 -56.86 40.40 -45.76
C LYS A 426 -56.43 40.55 -44.30
N THR A 427 -57.06 41.48 -43.56
CA THR A 427 -56.86 41.62 -42.12
C THR A 427 -57.28 40.35 -41.37
N ALA A 428 -58.44 39.76 -41.73
CA ALA A 428 -58.90 38.50 -41.14
C ALA A 428 -57.93 37.33 -41.43
N GLU A 429 -57.41 37.24 -42.66
CA GLU A 429 -56.40 36.23 -43.05
C GLU A 429 -55.11 36.35 -42.22
N LEU A 430 -54.56 37.56 -42.10
CA LEU A 430 -53.36 37.81 -41.28
C LEU A 430 -53.58 37.45 -39.81
N VAL A 431 -54.76 37.73 -39.26
CA VAL A 431 -55.11 37.38 -37.88
C VAL A 431 -55.26 35.86 -37.71
N GLN A 432 -55.68 35.15 -38.76
CA GLN A 432 -55.72 33.69 -38.78
C GLN A 432 -54.30 33.10 -38.74
N GLU A 433 -53.36 33.69 -39.48
CA GLU A 433 -51.93 33.32 -39.40
C GLU A 433 -51.36 33.54 -37.99
N ILE A 434 -51.72 34.65 -37.31
CA ILE A 434 -51.33 34.89 -35.91
C ILE A 434 -51.87 33.77 -35.00
N THR A 435 -53.14 33.39 -35.15
CA THR A 435 -53.73 32.28 -34.38
C THR A 435 -52.97 30.96 -34.59
N ALA A 436 -52.57 30.67 -35.83
CA ALA A 436 -51.79 29.48 -36.15
C ALA A 436 -50.40 29.52 -35.50
N ALA A 437 -49.70 30.65 -35.60
CA ALA A 437 -48.40 30.86 -34.96
C ALA A 437 -48.49 30.75 -33.43
N CYS A 438 -49.54 31.29 -32.80
CA CYS A 438 -49.75 31.15 -31.36
C CYS A 438 -49.96 29.69 -30.94
N ARG A 439 -50.66 28.87 -31.73
CA ARG A 439 -50.77 27.42 -31.44
C ARG A 439 -49.43 26.70 -31.51
N GLU A 440 -48.57 27.07 -32.46
CA GLU A 440 -47.23 26.51 -32.56
C GLU A 440 -46.34 26.95 -31.39
N GLN A 441 -46.45 28.21 -30.97
CA GLN A 441 -45.78 28.72 -29.76
C GLN A 441 -46.27 28.03 -28.48
N ASP A 442 -47.56 27.70 -28.36
CA ASP A 442 -48.13 26.97 -27.23
C ASP A 442 -47.51 25.56 -27.11
N VAL A 443 -47.43 24.84 -28.24
CA VAL A 443 -46.76 23.53 -28.31
C VAL A 443 -45.27 23.67 -27.97
N GLY A 444 -44.58 24.66 -28.52
CA GLY A 444 -43.17 24.93 -28.22
C GLY A 444 -42.93 25.26 -26.74
N SER A 445 -43.83 26.03 -26.13
CA SER A 445 -43.77 26.39 -24.71
C SER A 445 -43.93 25.16 -23.82
N ALA A 446 -44.86 24.26 -24.16
CA ALA A 446 -45.03 22.99 -23.45
C ALA A 446 -43.78 22.09 -23.52
N GLN A 447 -43.12 22.03 -24.69
CA GLN A 447 -41.87 21.26 -24.85
C GLN A 447 -40.71 21.85 -24.04
N ILE A 448 -40.57 23.18 -24.03
CA ILE A 448 -39.56 23.86 -23.21
C ILE A 448 -39.83 23.57 -21.72
N ASN A 449 -41.09 23.64 -21.28
CA ASN A 449 -41.42 23.35 -19.88
C ASN A 449 -41.07 21.90 -19.49
N GLN A 450 -41.31 20.92 -20.38
CA GLN A 450 -40.86 19.53 -20.17
C GLN A 450 -39.34 19.42 -20.06
N ALA A 451 -38.59 20.17 -20.89
CA ALA A 451 -37.13 20.19 -20.81
C ALA A 451 -36.63 20.81 -19.50
N ILE A 452 -37.30 21.85 -18.98
CA ILE A 452 -36.99 22.45 -17.69
C ILE A 452 -37.24 21.46 -16.54
N GLN A 453 -38.36 20.72 -16.56
CA GLN A 453 -38.62 19.66 -15.59
C GLN A 453 -37.55 18.55 -15.61
N GLN A 454 -37.05 18.20 -16.80
CA GLN A 454 -35.94 17.26 -16.94
C GLN A 454 -34.64 17.83 -16.35
N LEU A 455 -34.36 19.12 -16.55
CA LEU A 455 -33.22 19.81 -15.96
C LEU A 455 -33.29 19.86 -14.43
N ASP A 456 -34.46 20.13 -13.86
CA ASP A 456 -34.68 20.08 -12.40
C ASP A 456 -34.38 18.69 -11.84
N LYS A 457 -34.85 17.62 -12.51
CA LYS A 457 -34.55 16.24 -12.13
C LYS A 457 -33.04 15.95 -12.13
N VAL A 458 -32.30 16.46 -13.11
CA VAL A 458 -30.84 16.33 -13.16
C VAL A 458 -30.18 17.15 -12.04
N GLY A 459 -30.69 18.34 -11.74
CA GLY A 459 -30.25 19.15 -10.59
C GLY A 459 -30.38 18.38 -9.27
N GLN A 460 -31.56 17.79 -9.02
CA GLN A 460 -31.80 16.97 -7.82
C GLN A 460 -30.89 15.74 -7.74
N GLN A 461 -30.65 15.07 -8.88
CA GLN A 461 -29.70 13.95 -8.96
C GLN A 461 -28.27 14.39 -8.65
N ASN A 462 -27.84 15.54 -9.18
CA ASN A 462 -26.51 16.08 -8.90
C ASN A 462 -26.36 16.43 -7.43
N ALA A 463 -27.36 17.05 -6.79
CA ALA A 463 -27.34 17.34 -5.36
C ALA A 463 -27.20 16.05 -4.52
N SER A 464 -28.03 15.04 -4.82
CA SER A 464 -27.97 13.74 -4.13
C SER A 464 -26.64 13.01 -4.35
N ALA A 465 -26.11 13.03 -5.57
CA ALA A 465 -24.83 12.43 -5.90
C ALA A 465 -23.67 13.15 -5.19
N SER A 466 -23.72 14.48 -5.11
CA SER A 466 -22.76 15.28 -4.34
C SER A 466 -22.76 14.92 -2.86
N GLU A 467 -23.92 14.75 -2.23
CA GLU A 467 -24.00 14.31 -0.83
C GLU A 467 -23.35 12.91 -0.63
N GLN A 468 -23.59 11.99 -1.56
CA GLN A 468 -22.97 10.67 -1.53
C GLN A 468 -21.45 10.73 -1.73
N VAL A 469 -20.97 11.58 -2.64
CA VAL A 469 -19.53 11.78 -2.86
C VAL A 469 -18.88 12.42 -1.64
N SER A 470 -19.53 13.38 -1.00
CA SER A 470 -19.03 14.00 0.23
C SER A 470 -18.90 12.98 1.36
N SER A 471 -19.94 12.18 1.62
CA SER A 471 -19.89 11.15 2.67
C SER A 471 -18.84 10.06 2.39
N THR A 472 -18.72 9.63 1.13
CA THR A 472 -17.67 8.67 0.73
C THR A 472 -16.27 9.27 0.92
N SER A 473 -16.11 10.56 0.64
CA SER A 473 -14.84 11.28 0.82
C SER A 473 -14.47 11.39 2.30
N GLU A 474 -15.43 11.69 3.18
CA GLU A 474 -15.22 11.69 4.63
C GLU A 474 -14.80 10.30 5.13
N GLU A 475 -15.44 9.24 4.62
CA GLU A 475 -15.08 7.86 4.96
C GLU A 475 -13.66 7.50 4.49
N LEU A 476 -13.29 7.85 3.26
CA LEU A 476 -11.93 7.64 2.73
C LEU A 476 -10.88 8.41 3.53
N ALA A 477 -11.19 9.65 3.94
CA ALA A 477 -10.31 10.43 4.81
C ALA A 477 -10.13 9.74 6.18
N SER A 478 -11.21 9.25 6.78
CA SER A 478 -11.16 8.48 8.04
C SER A 478 -10.37 7.18 7.89
N GLN A 479 -10.53 6.45 6.78
CA GLN A 479 -9.77 5.22 6.51
C GLN A 479 -8.27 5.51 6.33
N ALA A 480 -7.94 6.62 5.65
CA ALA A 480 -6.57 7.07 5.50
C ALA A 480 -5.94 7.48 6.84
N GLU A 481 -6.68 8.15 7.72
CA GLU A 481 -6.24 8.46 9.09
C GLU A 481 -6.04 7.18 9.93
N GLN A 482 -6.95 6.22 9.83
CA GLN A 482 -6.81 4.92 10.50
C GLN A 482 -5.59 4.14 10.01
N LEU A 483 -5.31 4.18 8.70
CA LEU A 483 -4.12 3.57 8.11
C LEU A 483 -2.84 4.26 8.63
N GLN A 484 -2.82 5.59 8.67
CA GLN A 484 -1.71 6.36 9.26
C GLN A 484 -1.50 6.01 10.73
N SER A 485 -2.58 5.91 11.51
CA SER A 485 -2.52 5.50 12.92
C SER A 485 -1.98 4.08 13.08
N THR A 486 -2.36 3.15 12.20
CA THR A 486 -1.86 1.77 12.24
C THR A 486 -0.38 1.72 11.89
N ILE A 487 0.03 2.48 10.87
CA ILE A 487 1.43 2.58 10.44
C ILE A 487 2.29 3.29 11.50
N SER A 488 1.72 4.18 12.31
CA SER A 488 2.44 4.87 13.39
C SER A 488 3.02 3.95 14.48
N PHE A 489 2.56 2.68 14.53
CA PHE A 489 3.21 1.62 15.29
C PHE A 489 4.68 1.45 14.87
N PHE A 490 4.97 1.57 13.58
CA PHE A 490 6.32 1.48 13.05
C PHE A 490 7.07 2.81 13.20
N ARG A 491 8.11 2.80 14.05
CA ARG A 491 9.05 3.91 14.20
C ARG A 491 10.14 3.78 13.14
N ILE A 492 10.05 4.63 12.13
CA ILE A 492 11.16 4.89 11.22
C ILE A 492 11.98 6.04 11.80
N GLU A 493 13.31 5.98 11.70
CA GLU A 493 14.15 7.11 12.05
C GLU A 493 13.71 8.29 11.16
N HIS A 494 13.12 9.32 11.78
CA HIS A 494 12.82 10.55 11.06
C HIS A 494 14.17 11.18 10.71
N ALA A 495 14.64 10.91 9.49
CA ALA A 495 15.63 11.76 8.84
C ALA A 495 15.08 13.19 8.84
N GLY A 496 15.57 14.00 9.78
CA GLY A 496 15.40 15.45 9.81
C GLY A 496 13.97 15.96 9.88
N ARG A 497 13.41 16.05 11.09
CA ARG A 497 12.64 17.26 11.46
C ARG A 497 13.61 18.44 11.49
N GLY A 498 13.93 18.95 10.31
CA GLY A 498 14.95 19.97 10.08
C GLY A 498 14.68 20.81 8.84
N GLU A 499 13.42 20.88 8.40
CA GLU A 499 12.88 21.97 7.59
C GLU A 499 11.37 21.82 7.66
N ALA A 500 10.70 22.83 8.23
CA ALA A 500 9.27 22.97 8.04
C ALA A 500 9.05 23.20 6.54
N ALA A 501 8.83 22.10 5.81
CA ALA A 501 8.36 22.15 4.45
C ALA A 501 7.13 23.06 4.45
N ALA A 502 7.20 24.15 3.67
CA ALA A 502 6.09 25.04 3.44
C ALA A 502 4.83 24.21 3.14
N PRO A 503 3.63 24.63 3.60
CA PRO A 503 2.41 23.86 3.39
C PRO A 503 2.29 23.52 1.91
N ALA A 504 2.02 22.25 1.63
CA ALA A 504 1.95 21.73 0.27
C ALA A 504 0.99 22.60 -0.57
N PRO A 505 1.21 22.74 -1.89
CA PRO A 505 0.35 23.54 -2.76
C PRO A 505 -1.13 23.15 -2.69
N ILE A 506 -1.43 21.90 -2.30
CA ILE A 506 -2.79 21.38 -2.11
C ILE A 506 -3.46 22.01 -0.89
N ASP A 507 -2.77 22.16 0.25
CA ASP A 507 -3.32 22.85 1.43
C ASP A 507 -3.68 24.30 1.10
N ARG A 508 -2.86 24.97 0.28
CA ARG A 508 -3.19 26.33 -0.21
C ARG A 508 -4.41 26.33 -1.13
N ALA A 509 -4.53 25.37 -2.03
CA ALA A 509 -5.67 25.26 -2.94
C ALA A 509 -6.97 24.96 -2.18
N VAL A 510 -6.95 24.03 -1.23
CA VAL A 510 -8.10 23.69 -0.38
C VAL A 510 -8.50 24.87 0.51
N THR A 511 -7.52 25.60 1.07
CA THR A 511 -7.82 26.80 1.87
C THR A 511 -8.41 27.92 1.01
N GLN A 512 -7.93 28.09 -0.23
CA GLN A 512 -8.49 29.06 -1.17
C GLN A 512 -9.90 28.68 -1.64
N LEU A 513 -10.16 27.39 -1.89
CA LEU A 513 -11.49 26.90 -2.26
C LEU A 513 -12.48 27.07 -1.11
N ARG A 514 -12.10 26.72 0.13
CA ARG A 514 -12.92 26.96 1.33
C ARG A 514 -13.18 28.45 1.56
N ALA A 515 -12.18 29.31 1.35
CA ALA A 515 -12.35 30.76 1.45
C ALA A 515 -13.30 31.30 0.37
N LYS A 516 -13.25 30.76 -0.84
CA LYS A 516 -14.15 31.14 -1.94
C LYS A 516 -15.59 30.67 -1.69
N ALA A 517 -15.77 29.44 -1.22
CA ALA A 517 -17.06 28.91 -0.79
C ALA A 517 -17.66 29.73 0.37
N ALA A 518 -16.85 30.10 1.37
CA ALA A 518 -17.28 30.98 2.45
C ALA A 518 -17.66 32.38 1.97
N HIS A 519 -16.94 32.92 0.98
CA HIS A 519 -17.29 34.20 0.35
C HIS A 519 -18.60 34.14 -0.44
N MET A 520 -18.85 33.03 -1.14
CA MET A 520 -20.10 32.81 -1.88
C MET A 520 -21.28 32.62 -0.91
N ALA A 521 -21.09 31.88 0.19
CA ALA A 521 -22.10 31.75 1.25
C ALA A 521 -22.37 33.07 1.99
N ALA A 522 -21.39 33.97 2.08
CA ALA A 522 -21.56 35.31 2.65
C ALA A 522 -22.28 36.27 1.69
N ALA A 523 -22.10 36.10 0.37
CA ALA A 523 -22.82 36.88 -0.65
C ALA A 523 -24.33 36.55 -0.65
N ASP A 524 -24.70 35.30 -0.39
CA ASP A 524 -26.10 34.87 -0.26
C ASP A 524 -26.76 35.38 1.04
N ARG A 525 -25.97 35.58 2.10
CA ARG A 525 -26.44 36.20 3.37
C ARG A 525 -26.53 37.73 3.32
N GLY A 526 -26.18 38.36 2.21
CA GLY A 526 -26.08 39.81 2.04
C GLY A 526 -27.38 40.54 1.72
N VAL A 527 -28.44 39.84 1.28
CA VAL A 527 -29.73 40.50 1.01
C VAL A 527 -30.67 40.26 2.18
N LYS A 528 -30.52 41.07 3.24
CA LYS A 528 -31.63 41.30 4.19
C LYS A 528 -32.78 41.90 3.39
N LYS A 529 -33.74 41.07 2.98
CA LYS A 529 -35.07 41.52 2.57
C LYS A 529 -35.60 42.46 3.68
N PRO A 530 -35.96 43.71 3.38
CA PRO A 530 -36.66 44.53 4.35
C PRO A 530 -37.94 43.80 4.75
N ALA A 531 -38.18 43.67 6.05
CA ALA A 531 -39.43 43.12 6.55
C ALA A 531 -40.62 43.87 5.92
N PRO A 532 -41.72 43.19 5.56
CA PRO A 532 -42.88 43.86 5.01
C PRO A 532 -43.39 44.86 6.05
N ALA A 533 -43.35 46.15 5.70
CA ALA A 533 -43.94 47.20 6.51
C ALA A 533 -45.43 46.88 6.73
N ARG A 534 -45.82 46.70 7.99
CA ARG A 534 -47.24 46.58 8.38
C ARG A 534 -47.96 47.83 7.87
N LYS A 535 -48.88 47.63 6.92
CA LYS A 535 -49.83 48.66 6.50
C LYS A 535 -50.56 49.20 7.75
N PRO A 536 -50.60 50.52 8.00
CA PRO A 536 -51.44 51.05 9.04
C PRO A 536 -52.91 50.79 8.69
N ALA A 537 -53.66 50.29 9.65
CA ALA A 537 -55.11 50.12 9.53
C ALA A 537 -55.74 51.50 9.24
N ARG A 538 -56.27 51.67 8.04
CA ARG A 538 -57.00 52.88 7.66
C ARG A 538 -58.31 52.88 8.44
N ALA A 539 -58.38 53.68 9.51
CA ALA A 539 -59.60 53.89 10.27
C ALA A 539 -60.61 54.61 9.37
N MET A 540 -61.62 53.87 8.92
CA MET A 540 -62.73 54.39 8.13
C MET A 540 -63.67 55.18 9.06
N LYS A 541 -63.51 56.51 9.09
CA LYS A 541 -64.54 57.39 9.64
C LYS A 541 -65.60 57.63 8.57
N VAL A 542 -66.77 57.05 8.79
CA VAL A 542 -67.99 57.35 8.04
C VAL A 542 -68.48 58.72 8.50
N ALA A 543 -68.51 59.70 7.59
CA ALA A 543 -69.30 60.91 7.76
C ALA A 543 -70.69 60.67 7.17
N ASN A 544 -71.72 61.06 7.92
CA ASN A 544 -73.13 60.97 7.52
C ASN A 544 -73.39 61.71 6.20
N GLY A 545 -73.90 60.98 5.21
CA GLY A 545 -74.44 61.54 3.96
C GLY A 545 -73.74 60.99 2.74
N GLY A 546 -74.43 60.13 1.98
CA GLY A 546 -73.90 59.43 0.82
C GLY A 546 -73.33 60.34 -0.26
N GLY A 547 -72.04 60.15 -0.55
CA GLY A 547 -71.31 60.75 -1.67
C GLY A 547 -69.82 60.48 -1.52
N PHE A 548 -69.16 59.95 -2.56
CA PHE A 548 -67.71 59.76 -2.57
C PHE A 548 -67.03 61.10 -2.87
N ALA A 549 -66.30 61.65 -1.90
CA ALA A 549 -65.34 62.73 -2.14
C ALA A 549 -63.96 62.09 -2.38
N PHE A 550 -63.45 62.19 -3.60
CA PHE A 550 -62.04 61.90 -3.86
C PHE A 550 -61.22 63.11 -3.44
N ASP A 551 -60.41 62.93 -2.41
CA ASP A 551 -59.35 63.85 -2.04
C ASP A 551 -58.16 63.59 -2.97
N MET A 552 -57.85 64.55 -3.84
CA MET A 552 -56.72 64.51 -4.79
C MET A 552 -55.60 65.46 -4.35
N GLN A 553 -55.36 65.56 -3.05
CA GLN A 553 -54.19 66.22 -2.50
C GLN A 553 -53.50 65.25 -1.54
N ASP A 554 -52.68 64.35 -2.09
CA ASP A 554 -51.42 63.92 -1.48
C ASP A 554 -50.76 62.80 -2.30
N GLY A 555 -49.58 63.12 -2.82
CA GLY A 555 -48.57 62.14 -3.24
C GLY A 555 -48.38 62.01 -4.75
N GLU A 556 -47.48 62.83 -5.30
CA GLU A 556 -46.69 62.40 -6.47
C GLU A 556 -46.00 61.08 -6.11
N ASP A 557 -46.12 60.07 -6.98
CA ASP A 557 -45.44 58.79 -6.79
C ASP A 557 -44.16 58.72 -7.64
N ASP A 558 -43.24 57.81 -7.30
CA ASP A 558 -41.95 57.69 -7.97
C ASP A 558 -42.06 57.35 -9.48
N ARG A 559 -43.26 57.05 -9.99
CA ARG A 559 -43.52 56.75 -11.41
C ARG A 559 -43.89 57.99 -12.22
N ASP A 560 -44.25 59.09 -11.58
CA ASP A 560 -44.52 60.37 -12.26
C ASP A 560 -43.23 60.98 -12.85
N ALA A 561 -42.05 60.59 -12.33
CA ALA A 561 -40.75 61.04 -12.81
C ALA A 561 -40.33 60.42 -14.17
N GLU A 562 -40.96 59.32 -14.61
CA GLU A 562 -40.63 58.64 -15.87
C GLU A 562 -41.38 59.21 -17.09
N PHE A 563 -42.33 60.15 -16.86
CA PHE A 563 -43.06 60.84 -17.93
C PHE A 563 -42.69 62.33 -17.97
N GLN A 564 -41.53 62.63 -18.57
CA GLN A 564 -41.28 63.97 -19.13
C GLN A 564 -41.02 63.87 -20.64
N ARG A 565 -41.69 64.77 -21.39
CA ARG A 565 -41.68 64.88 -22.85
C ARG A 565 -40.33 65.26 -23.43
#